data_AF-A0A096LV06-F1
#
_entry.id   AF-A0A096LV06-F1
#
_cell.length_a   1.000
_cell.length_b   1.000
_cell.length_c   1.000
_cell.angle_alpha   90.00
_cell.angle_beta   90.00
_cell.angle_gamma   90.00
#
_symmetry.space_group_name_H-M   'P 1'
#
loop_
_entity.id
_entity.type
_entity.pdbx_description
1 polymer ?
#
loop_
_entity_poly.entity_id
_entity_poly.type
_entity_poly.pdbx_seq_one_letter_code
_entity_poly.pdbx_strand_id
1 'polypeptide(L)'
;LKSDPSPQAYRELCRTTLAKIILFNRRRGGEVSKMQLSAFLERDTTPLHKDVAVGLTEFERQLCAHFSRVEIKGKRGRKVAVLLSPDMVEAITQLISKRRECGVPDKNTFLFAIPNCLTPYRGQDCLRVYANDSGAQSPELLRSTQLRKHVATLSQVLNLRNHELDQVANFLGHDIRVHREYYRLPEATTQLAKISKLLLAMERGTLANLQGKTLEEIEIEVDELELSDTESGQSEVDCD
;
A
#
# COMPACT_ATOMS: atom_id res chain seq x y z
N LEU A 1 -15.32 -17.99 19.23
CA LEU A 1 -14.21 -17.56 20.10
C LEU A 1 -14.67 -16.81 21.35
N LYS A 2 -15.53 -15.78 21.27
CA LYS A 2 -16.09 -15.12 22.48
C LYS A 2 -17.04 -16.04 23.28
N SER A 3 -17.89 -16.80 22.60
CA SER A 3 -18.86 -17.71 23.21
C SER A 3 -18.31 -19.12 23.43
N ASP A 4 -17.62 -19.68 22.43
CA ASP A 4 -16.99 -20.99 22.48
C ASP A 4 -15.52 -20.89 22.00
N PRO A 5 -14.53 -21.04 22.92
CA PRO A 5 -13.11 -21.01 22.59
C PRO A 5 -12.65 -22.40 22.11
N SER A 6 -12.63 -22.59 20.79
CA SER A 6 -12.10 -23.82 20.17
C SER A 6 -10.81 -23.56 19.38
N PRO A 7 -9.92 -24.57 19.24
CA PRO A 7 -8.74 -24.45 18.38
C PRO A 7 -9.07 -24.12 16.92
N GLN A 8 -10.25 -24.53 16.45
CA GLN A 8 -10.73 -24.19 15.11
C GLN A 8 -11.12 -22.72 14.98
N ALA A 9 -11.94 -22.20 15.91
CA ALA A 9 -12.33 -20.79 15.92
C ALA A 9 -11.09 -19.87 16.07
N TYR A 10 -10.12 -20.29 16.88
CA TYR A 10 -8.84 -19.60 17.03
C TYR A 10 -8.07 -19.56 15.71
N ARG A 11 -7.95 -20.71 15.05
CA ARG A 11 -7.29 -20.84 13.74
C ARG A 11 -7.93 -19.92 12.70
N GLU A 12 -9.24 -19.93 12.60
CA GLU A 12 -9.98 -19.12 11.62
C GLU A 12 -9.76 -17.63 11.88
N LEU A 13 -9.96 -17.16 13.12
CA LEU A 13 -9.70 -15.76 13.47
C LEU A 13 -8.24 -15.38 13.18
N CYS A 14 -7.29 -16.23 13.57
CA CYS A 14 -5.87 -15.99 13.37
C CYS A 14 -5.50 -15.86 11.89
N ARG A 15 -6.02 -16.75 11.02
CA ARG A 15 -5.75 -16.73 9.58
C ARG A 15 -6.42 -15.52 8.91
N THR A 16 -7.66 -15.21 9.28
CA THR A 16 -8.41 -14.08 8.72
C THR A 16 -7.75 -12.76 9.10
N THR A 17 -7.44 -12.56 10.37
CA THR A 17 -6.78 -11.35 10.86
C THR A 17 -5.39 -11.19 10.23
N LEU A 18 -4.60 -12.26 10.13
CA LEU A 18 -3.30 -12.23 9.46
C LEU A 18 -3.43 -11.82 7.98
N ALA A 19 -4.36 -12.42 7.24
CA ALA A 19 -4.59 -12.09 5.84
C ALA A 19 -5.03 -10.63 5.68
N LYS A 20 -5.96 -10.16 6.52
CA LYS A 20 -6.47 -8.79 6.51
C LYS A 20 -5.36 -7.76 6.76
N ILE A 21 -4.49 -8.00 7.74
CA ILE A 21 -3.36 -7.12 8.04
C ILE A 21 -2.38 -7.06 6.88
N ILE A 22 -2.05 -8.21 6.28
CA ILE A 22 -1.16 -8.26 5.11
C ILE A 22 -1.77 -7.51 3.93
N LEU A 23 -3.07 -7.71 3.67
CA LEU A 23 -3.80 -7.08 2.59
C LEU A 23 -3.83 -5.55 2.75
N PHE A 24 -4.20 -5.07 3.94
CA PHE A 24 -4.31 -3.64 4.26
C PHE A 24 -2.97 -2.92 4.18
N ASN A 25 -1.93 -3.48 4.81
CA ASN A 25 -0.60 -2.87 4.83
C ASN A 25 0.24 -3.16 3.57
N ARG A 26 -0.30 -3.95 2.63
CA ARG A 26 0.40 -4.43 1.42
C ARG A 26 1.79 -5.03 1.74
N ARG A 27 1.90 -5.70 2.90
CA ARG A 27 3.18 -6.21 3.44
C ARG A 27 3.62 -7.52 2.82
N ARG A 28 4.89 -7.88 3.00
CA ARG A 28 5.31 -9.27 2.73
C ARG A 28 4.65 -10.17 3.77
N GLY A 29 4.02 -11.26 3.31
CA GLY A 29 3.32 -12.17 4.22
C GLY A 29 4.22 -12.69 5.35
N GLY A 30 5.51 -12.94 5.07
CA GLY A 30 6.47 -13.41 6.06
C GLY A 30 6.83 -12.40 7.17
N GLU A 31 6.72 -11.10 6.91
CA GLU A 31 7.00 -10.05 7.91
C GLU A 31 5.91 -10.06 8.99
N VAL A 32 4.64 -10.04 8.57
CA VAL A 32 3.49 -10.06 9.50
C VAL A 32 3.35 -11.42 10.18
N SER A 33 3.61 -12.53 9.47
CA SER A 33 3.55 -13.88 10.06
C SER A 33 4.50 -14.05 11.24
N LYS A 34 5.67 -13.40 11.18
CA LYS A 34 6.73 -13.51 12.20
C LYS A 34 6.61 -12.44 13.29
N MET A 35 5.53 -11.65 13.30
CA MET A 35 5.25 -10.66 14.34
C MET A 35 5.27 -11.34 15.72
N GLN A 36 6.03 -10.77 16.64
CA GLN A 36 6.13 -11.25 18.02
C GLN A 36 4.97 -10.71 18.85
N LEU A 37 4.57 -11.47 19.87
CA LEU A 37 3.56 -11.02 20.83
C LEU A 37 4.00 -9.73 21.53
N SER A 38 5.27 -9.65 21.95
CA SER A 38 5.84 -8.46 22.59
C SER A 38 5.72 -7.21 21.72
N ALA A 39 5.94 -7.32 20.41
CA ALA A 39 5.81 -6.18 19.50
C ALA A 39 4.41 -5.54 19.53
N PHE A 40 3.35 -6.34 19.71
CA PHE A 40 2.00 -5.82 19.85
C PHE A 40 1.73 -5.27 21.25
N LEU A 41 2.21 -5.94 22.30
CA LEU A 41 1.97 -5.53 23.69
C LEU A 41 2.74 -4.26 24.07
N GLU A 42 3.97 -4.12 23.58
CA GLU A 42 4.86 -2.97 23.82
C GLU A 42 4.65 -1.84 22.80
N ARG A 43 3.62 -1.94 21.96
CA ARG A 43 3.35 -0.92 20.94
C ARG A 43 3.07 0.43 21.58
N ASP A 44 3.44 1.49 20.86
CA ASP A 44 3.11 2.83 21.29
C ASP A 44 1.59 3.04 21.21
N THR A 45 1.02 3.38 22.36
CA THR A 45 -0.40 3.72 22.53
C THR A 45 -0.56 5.15 23.05
N THR A 46 0.53 5.91 23.08
CA THR A 46 0.48 7.31 23.51
C THR A 46 -0.37 8.12 22.54
N PRO A 47 -1.24 9.01 23.06
CA PRO A 47 -2.01 9.90 22.22
C PRO A 47 -1.09 10.86 21.48
N LEU A 48 -1.51 11.28 20.29
CA LEU A 48 -0.78 12.24 19.48
C LEU A 48 -0.44 13.50 20.29
N HIS A 49 0.84 13.87 20.33
CA HIS A 49 1.30 15.05 21.03
C HIS A 49 0.69 16.32 20.44
N LYS A 50 0.26 17.25 21.28
CA LYS A 50 -0.45 18.48 20.86
C LYS A 50 0.36 19.28 19.83
N ASP A 51 1.66 19.41 20.04
CA ASP A 51 2.55 20.17 19.14
C ASP A 51 2.68 19.52 17.75
N VAL A 52 2.63 18.18 17.66
CA VAL A 52 2.63 17.47 16.38
C VAL A 52 1.26 17.59 15.71
N ALA A 53 0.19 17.60 16.50
CA ALA A 53 -1.18 17.72 16.02
C ALA A 53 -1.47 19.07 15.33
N VAL A 54 -0.70 20.12 15.63
CA VAL A 54 -0.78 21.44 14.97
C VAL A 54 -0.40 21.35 13.49
N GLY A 55 0.58 20.49 13.15
CA GLY A 55 1.05 20.32 11.77
C GLY A 55 0.18 19.40 10.91
N LEU A 56 -0.87 18.80 11.47
CA LEU A 56 -1.76 17.87 10.77
C LEU A 56 -3.10 18.52 10.44
N THR A 57 -3.72 18.07 9.35
CA THR A 57 -5.12 18.33 9.04
C THR A 57 -6.03 17.63 10.05
N GLU A 58 -7.31 18.04 10.12
CA GLU A 58 -8.28 17.36 10.97
C GLU A 58 -8.44 15.88 10.61
N PHE A 59 -8.47 15.58 9.32
CA PHE A 59 -8.57 14.21 8.83
C PHE A 59 -7.35 13.38 9.21
N GLU A 60 -6.13 13.90 9.08
CA GLU A 60 -4.92 13.20 9.52
C GLU A 60 -4.90 12.94 11.02
N ARG A 61 -5.37 13.89 11.85
CA ARG A 61 -5.54 13.65 13.29
C ARG A 61 -6.51 12.51 13.58
N GLN A 62 -7.63 12.45 12.85
CA GLN A 62 -8.58 11.35 12.96
C GLN A 62 -7.93 10.01 12.56
N LEU A 63 -7.15 9.97 11.49
CA LEU A 63 -6.42 8.77 11.06
C LEU A 63 -5.40 8.32 12.12
N CYS A 64 -4.63 9.25 12.71
CA CYS A 64 -3.69 8.94 13.79
C CYS A 64 -4.38 8.39 15.05
N ALA A 65 -5.58 8.87 15.36
CA ALA A 65 -6.38 8.35 16.47
C ALA A 65 -7.03 7.00 16.15
N HIS A 66 -7.36 6.75 14.88
CA HIS A 66 -8.05 5.54 14.45
C HIS A 66 -7.12 4.33 14.31
N PHE A 67 -5.92 4.53 13.76
CA PHE A 67 -4.98 3.44 13.49
C PHE A 67 -3.94 3.28 14.59
N SER A 68 -3.74 2.05 15.06
CA SER A 68 -2.63 1.72 15.95
C SER A 68 -1.40 1.29 15.14
N ARG A 69 -0.22 1.79 15.53
CA ARG A 69 1.05 1.46 14.87
C ARG A 69 1.84 0.44 15.69
N VAL A 70 2.24 -0.65 15.05
CA VAL A 70 3.11 -1.70 15.62
C VAL A 70 4.43 -1.76 14.86
N GLU A 71 5.56 -1.73 15.55
CA GLU A 71 6.87 -1.89 14.92
C GLU A 71 7.33 -3.35 14.95
N ILE A 72 7.62 -3.91 13.78
CA ILE A 72 8.12 -5.28 13.62
C ILE A 72 9.53 -5.29 13.04
N LYS A 73 10.27 -6.39 13.29
CA LYS A 73 11.60 -6.60 12.71
C LYS A 73 11.46 -7.12 11.28
N GLY A 74 11.90 -6.32 10.32
CA GLY A 74 12.06 -6.67 8.91
C GLY A 74 13.41 -7.32 8.61
N LYS A 75 13.71 -7.48 7.31
CA LYS A 75 14.97 -8.07 6.84
C LYS A 75 16.17 -7.20 7.28
N ARG A 76 17.27 -7.84 7.68
CA ARG A 76 18.50 -7.19 8.18
C ARG A 76 18.28 -6.33 9.43
N GLY A 77 17.27 -6.63 10.25
CA GLY A 77 17.02 -5.92 11.51
C GLY A 77 16.39 -4.55 11.36
N ARG A 78 16.03 -4.12 10.14
CA ARG A 78 15.29 -2.87 9.92
C ARG A 78 13.92 -2.94 10.60
N LYS A 79 13.58 -1.92 11.39
CA LYS A 79 12.23 -1.78 11.95
C LYS A 79 11.26 -1.35 10.85
N VAL A 80 10.05 -1.90 10.91
CA VAL A 80 9.02 -1.74 9.89
C VAL A 80 7.67 -1.56 10.58
N ALA A 81 6.90 -0.53 10.19
CA ALA A 81 5.63 -0.21 10.84
C ALA A 81 4.45 -0.99 10.24
N VAL A 82 3.53 -1.48 11.06
CA VAL A 82 2.26 -2.08 10.63
C VAL A 82 1.14 -1.28 11.26
N LEU A 83 0.22 -0.79 10.43
CA LEU A 83 -0.99 -0.11 10.84
C LEU A 83 -2.10 -1.13 11.08
N LEU A 84 -2.79 -0.99 12.19
CA LEU A 84 -3.90 -1.84 12.61
C LEU A 84 -5.14 -0.98 12.81
N SER A 85 -6.22 -1.32 12.14
CA SER A 85 -7.53 -0.74 12.40
C SER A 85 -8.12 -1.26 13.73
N PRO A 86 -9.12 -0.58 14.32
CA PRO A 86 -9.69 -0.98 15.61
C PRO A 86 -10.20 -2.42 15.65
N ASP A 87 -10.81 -2.90 14.58
CA ASP A 87 -11.30 -4.27 14.46
C ASP A 87 -10.15 -5.30 14.39
N MET A 88 -9.01 -4.95 13.77
CA MET A 88 -7.81 -5.79 13.79
C MET A 88 -7.23 -5.87 15.20
N VAL A 89 -7.18 -4.73 15.91
CA VAL A 89 -6.72 -4.67 17.31
C VAL A 89 -7.62 -5.50 18.21
N GLU A 90 -8.94 -5.42 18.03
CA GLU A 90 -9.91 -6.22 18.79
C GLU A 90 -9.71 -7.72 18.53
N ALA A 91 -9.59 -8.12 17.27
CA ALA A 91 -9.35 -9.51 16.90
C ALA A 91 -8.04 -10.04 17.49
N ILE A 92 -6.96 -9.26 17.42
CA ILE A 92 -5.68 -9.62 18.03
C ILE A 92 -5.82 -9.76 19.55
N THR A 93 -6.52 -8.83 20.21
CA THR A 93 -6.72 -8.86 21.66
C THR A 93 -7.47 -10.14 22.07
N GLN A 94 -8.48 -10.54 21.30
CA GLN A 94 -9.17 -11.81 21.51
C GLN A 94 -8.26 -13.02 21.33
N LEU A 95 -7.45 -13.05 20.25
CA LEU A 95 -6.46 -14.11 20.03
C LEU A 95 -5.50 -14.22 21.22
N ILE A 96 -4.99 -13.09 21.74
CA ILE A 96 -4.08 -13.11 22.90
C ILE A 96 -4.79 -13.68 24.13
N SER A 97 -6.01 -13.22 24.42
CA SER A 97 -6.76 -13.65 25.61
C SER A 97 -7.09 -15.14 25.62
N LYS A 98 -7.35 -15.74 24.44
CA LYS A 98 -7.77 -17.15 24.29
C LYS A 98 -6.64 -18.09 23.87
N ARG A 99 -5.41 -17.58 23.75
CA ARG A 99 -4.23 -18.31 23.29
C ARG A 99 -3.99 -19.63 24.04
N ARG A 100 -3.99 -19.58 25.38
CA ARG A 100 -3.73 -20.75 26.23
C ARG A 100 -4.89 -21.76 26.20
N GLU A 101 -6.14 -21.26 26.27
CA GLU A 101 -7.35 -22.08 26.18
C GLU A 101 -7.43 -22.86 24.85
N CYS A 102 -6.96 -22.24 23.76
CA CYS A 102 -6.94 -22.87 22.43
C CYS A 102 -5.69 -23.71 22.15
N GLY A 103 -4.85 -24.00 23.15
CA GLY A 103 -3.74 -24.94 23.05
C GLY A 103 -2.47 -24.39 22.43
N VAL A 104 -2.27 -23.06 22.41
CA VAL A 104 -0.99 -22.49 21.97
C VAL A 104 0.04 -22.56 23.11
N PRO A 105 1.22 -23.16 22.89
CA PRO A 105 2.24 -23.26 23.94
C PRO A 105 2.80 -21.90 24.36
N ASP A 106 3.09 -21.73 25.66
CA ASP A 106 3.70 -20.49 26.20
C ASP A 106 5.08 -20.20 25.60
N LYS A 107 5.80 -21.24 25.17
CA LYS A 107 7.08 -21.12 24.46
C LYS A 107 6.94 -20.51 23.05
N ASN A 108 5.74 -20.52 22.47
CA ASN A 108 5.51 -19.90 21.17
C ASN A 108 5.36 -18.38 21.36
N THR A 109 6.30 -17.60 20.84
CA THR A 109 6.33 -16.14 21.00
C THR A 109 5.63 -15.39 19.86
N PHE A 110 5.16 -16.08 18.82
CA PHE A 110 4.54 -15.46 17.66
C PHE A 110 3.10 -15.02 17.97
N LEU A 111 2.71 -13.83 17.49
CA LEU A 111 1.35 -13.35 17.60
C LEU A 111 0.36 -14.31 16.91
N PHE A 112 0.63 -14.64 15.65
CA PHE A 112 -0.18 -15.55 14.83
C PHE A 112 0.26 -17.00 14.94
N ALA A 113 0.32 -17.52 16.16
CA ALA A 113 0.78 -18.87 16.46
C ALA A 113 -0.21 -19.97 16.07
N ILE A 114 0.34 -21.14 15.72
CA ILE A 114 -0.44 -22.35 15.49
C ILE A 114 -0.60 -23.11 16.81
N PRO A 115 -1.82 -23.53 17.20
CA PRO A 115 -2.04 -24.41 18.35
C PRO A 115 -1.17 -25.67 18.31
N ASN A 116 -0.69 -26.12 19.48
CA ASN A 116 0.20 -27.28 19.66
C ASN A 116 1.52 -27.22 18.87
N CYS A 117 1.91 -26.04 18.38
CA CYS A 117 3.11 -25.83 17.57
C CYS A 117 3.90 -24.60 18.07
N LEU A 118 5.20 -24.53 17.73
CA LEU A 118 6.07 -23.37 18.01
C LEU A 118 6.26 -22.45 16.80
N THR A 119 5.46 -22.64 15.76
CA THR A 119 5.53 -21.90 14.50
C THR A 119 4.31 -21.01 14.31
N PRO A 120 4.42 -19.94 13.50
CA PRO A 120 3.28 -19.13 13.12
C PRO A 120 2.59 -19.64 11.87
N TYR A 121 1.35 -19.20 11.64
CA TYR A 121 0.70 -19.37 10.34
C TYR A 121 1.48 -18.66 9.24
N ARG A 122 1.51 -19.28 8.06
CA ARG A 122 2.12 -18.69 6.87
C ARG A 122 1.13 -17.74 6.20
N GLY A 123 1.46 -16.45 6.20
CA GLY A 123 0.63 -15.41 5.60
C GLY A 123 0.32 -15.61 4.12
N GLN A 124 1.25 -16.20 3.35
CA GLN A 124 1.03 -16.53 1.94
C GLN A 124 -0.08 -17.58 1.76
N ASP A 125 -0.11 -18.58 2.64
CA ASP A 125 -1.13 -19.64 2.59
C ASP A 125 -2.49 -19.13 3.07
N CYS A 126 -2.50 -18.17 4.01
CA CYS A 126 -3.72 -17.50 4.43
C CYS A 126 -4.31 -16.67 3.28
N LEU A 127 -3.51 -15.80 2.66
CA LEU A 127 -3.94 -15.04 1.48
C LEU A 127 -4.43 -15.94 0.35
N ARG A 128 -3.76 -17.09 0.11
CA ARG A 128 -4.17 -18.04 -0.92
C ARG A 128 -5.60 -18.49 -0.75
N VAL A 129 -5.95 -18.91 0.47
CA VAL A 129 -7.27 -19.46 0.76
C VAL A 129 -8.32 -18.38 0.57
N TYR A 130 -8.18 -17.22 1.23
CA TYR A 130 -9.18 -16.16 1.12
C TYR A 130 -9.28 -15.54 -0.28
N ALA A 131 -8.19 -15.51 -1.06
CA ALA A 131 -8.25 -15.06 -2.45
C ALA A 131 -9.09 -16.00 -3.32
N ASN A 132 -8.94 -17.31 -3.12
CA ASN A 132 -9.72 -18.30 -3.87
C ASN A 132 -11.19 -18.30 -3.42
N ASP A 133 -11.43 -18.08 -2.14
CA ASP A 133 -12.78 -18.05 -1.56
C ASP A 133 -13.51 -16.73 -1.83
N SER A 134 -12.83 -15.67 -2.29
CA SER A 134 -13.44 -14.34 -2.46
C SER A 134 -14.28 -14.19 -3.72
N GLY A 135 -14.30 -15.18 -4.62
CA GLY A 135 -14.98 -15.08 -5.92
C GLY A 135 -14.39 -14.03 -6.87
N ALA A 136 -13.13 -13.62 -6.64
CA ALA A 136 -12.45 -12.70 -7.55
C ALA A 136 -12.22 -13.38 -8.91
N GLN A 137 -12.28 -12.61 -10.00
CA GLN A 137 -11.99 -13.12 -11.35
C GLN A 137 -10.56 -13.67 -11.47
N SER A 138 -9.62 -13.04 -10.76
CA SER A 138 -8.18 -13.38 -10.77
C SER A 138 -7.60 -13.48 -9.34
N PRO A 139 -7.89 -14.56 -8.58
CA PRO A 139 -7.37 -14.79 -7.23
C PRO A 139 -5.82 -14.82 -7.11
N GLU A 140 -5.14 -15.17 -8.20
CA GLU A 140 -3.68 -15.15 -8.34
C GLU A 140 -3.08 -13.75 -8.28
N LEU A 141 -3.87 -12.70 -8.49
CA LEU A 141 -3.45 -11.30 -8.33
C LEU A 141 -3.59 -10.79 -6.89
N LEU A 142 -4.36 -11.48 -6.04
CA LEU A 142 -4.52 -11.16 -4.62
C LEU A 142 -3.41 -11.75 -3.75
N ARG A 143 -2.19 -11.83 -4.29
CA ARG A 143 -1.00 -12.37 -3.63
C ARG A 143 -0.12 -11.24 -3.14
N SER A 144 0.55 -11.43 -1.99
CA SER A 144 1.42 -10.41 -1.39
C SER A 144 2.50 -9.85 -2.35
N THR A 145 2.97 -10.63 -3.33
CA THR A 145 3.88 -10.14 -4.38
C THR A 145 3.19 -9.21 -5.38
N GLN A 146 2.03 -9.61 -5.89
CA GLN A 146 1.27 -8.85 -6.88
C GLN A 146 0.68 -7.57 -6.27
N LEU A 147 0.17 -7.66 -5.04
CA LEU A 147 -0.32 -6.50 -4.29
C LEU A 147 0.77 -5.43 -4.08
N ARG A 148 2.03 -5.84 -3.86
CA ARG A 148 3.15 -4.89 -3.76
C ARG A 148 3.52 -4.27 -5.11
N LYS A 149 3.44 -5.02 -6.20
CA LYS A 149 3.61 -4.48 -7.56
C LYS A 149 2.51 -3.48 -7.89
N HIS A 150 1.27 -3.78 -7.51
CA HIS A 150 0.14 -2.87 -7.72
C HIS A 150 0.35 -1.52 -7.03
N VAL A 151 0.90 -1.50 -5.81
CA VAL A 151 1.23 -0.22 -5.15
C VAL A 151 2.29 0.55 -5.93
N ALA A 152 3.30 -0.12 -6.50
CA ALA A 152 4.29 0.54 -7.36
C ALA A 152 3.63 1.20 -8.58
N THR A 153 2.75 0.47 -9.27
CA THR A 153 1.99 0.98 -10.41
C THR A 153 1.08 2.14 -10.02
N LEU A 154 0.36 2.06 -8.89
CA LEU A 154 -0.48 3.16 -8.44
C LEU A 154 0.36 4.39 -8.10
N SER A 155 1.53 4.23 -7.48
CA SER A 155 2.43 5.36 -7.22
C SER A 155 2.94 6.02 -8.51
N GLN A 156 3.12 5.26 -9.60
CA GLN A 156 3.43 5.82 -10.93
C GLN A 156 2.27 6.66 -11.45
N VAL A 157 1.04 6.14 -11.39
CA VAL A 157 -0.17 6.82 -11.87
C VAL A 157 -0.47 8.08 -11.07
N LEU A 158 -0.29 8.02 -9.74
CA LEU A 158 -0.50 9.16 -8.84
C LEU A 158 0.58 10.23 -8.96
N ASN A 159 1.65 9.98 -9.74
CA ASN A 159 2.75 10.91 -9.99
C ASN A 159 3.28 11.59 -8.71
N LEU A 160 3.50 10.77 -7.66
CA LEU A 160 3.95 11.24 -6.36
C LEU A 160 5.33 11.93 -6.45
N ARG A 161 5.53 13.00 -5.67
CA ARG A 161 6.82 13.70 -5.57
C ARG A 161 7.88 12.78 -4.97
N ASN A 162 9.15 13.08 -5.22
CA ASN A 162 10.27 12.23 -4.76
C ASN A 162 10.23 11.94 -3.25
N HIS A 163 9.90 12.92 -2.42
CA HIS A 163 9.83 12.74 -0.96
C HIS A 163 8.62 11.89 -0.53
N GLU A 164 7.49 11.98 -1.25
CA GLU A 164 6.29 11.18 -1.00
C GLU A 164 6.53 9.72 -1.42
N LEU A 165 7.19 9.50 -2.55
CA LEU A 165 7.66 8.18 -2.98
C LEU A 165 8.61 7.57 -1.95
N ASP A 166 9.54 8.36 -1.42
CA ASP A 166 10.46 7.90 -0.38
C ASP A 166 9.70 7.52 0.90
N GLN A 167 8.67 8.28 1.30
CA GLN A 167 7.78 7.92 2.42
C GLN A 167 7.02 6.61 2.17
N VAL A 168 6.42 6.44 0.99
CA VAL A 168 5.68 5.20 0.62
C VAL A 168 6.62 4.01 0.54
N ALA A 169 7.81 4.15 -0.04
CA ALA A 169 8.80 3.08 -0.14
C ALA A 169 9.36 2.68 1.23
N ASN A 170 9.66 3.66 2.09
CA ASN A 170 10.05 3.43 3.47
C ASN A 170 8.94 2.72 4.24
N PHE A 171 7.70 3.18 4.08
CA PHE A 171 6.56 2.48 4.65
C PHE A 171 6.57 1.05 4.13
N LEU A 172 6.55 0.75 2.84
CA LEU A 172 6.49 -0.63 2.31
C LEU A 172 7.72 -1.52 2.59
N GLY A 173 8.79 -0.98 3.19
CA GLY A 173 10.00 -1.75 3.50
C GLY A 173 10.77 -2.13 2.23
N HIS A 174 10.69 -1.26 1.23
CA HIS A 174 11.37 -1.35 -0.04
C HIS A 174 12.77 -0.68 0.03
N ASP A 175 13.67 -1.03 -0.89
CA ASP A 175 15.00 -0.42 -0.93
C ASP A 175 14.94 0.86 -1.76
N ILE A 176 15.23 2.01 -1.13
CA ILE A 176 15.10 3.36 -1.72
C ILE A 176 15.91 3.48 -3.01
N ARG A 177 17.09 2.83 -3.10
CA ARG A 177 18.00 2.96 -4.25
C ARG A 177 17.54 2.19 -5.49
N VAL A 178 16.67 1.20 -5.32
CA VAL A 178 16.15 0.37 -6.42
C VAL A 178 14.85 0.95 -6.97
N HIS A 179 14.22 1.92 -6.28
CA HIS A 179 12.79 2.21 -6.44
C HIS A 179 12.43 3.36 -7.38
N ARG A 180 13.30 4.35 -7.62
CA ARG A 180 12.91 5.52 -8.44
C ARG A 180 12.57 5.15 -9.88
N GLU A 181 13.25 4.17 -10.48
CA GLU A 181 12.95 3.70 -11.84
C GLU A 181 11.64 2.89 -11.91
N TYR A 182 11.34 2.05 -10.91
CA TYR A 182 10.11 1.24 -10.90
C TYR A 182 8.84 2.01 -10.50
N TYR A 183 8.98 3.22 -9.94
CA TYR A 183 7.86 4.03 -9.41
C TYR A 183 7.59 5.28 -10.23
N ARG A 184 8.39 5.54 -11.27
CA ARG A 184 8.13 6.61 -12.22
C ARG A 184 7.42 6.07 -13.45
N LEU A 185 6.47 6.83 -13.96
CA LEU A 185 6.10 6.70 -15.37
C LEU A 185 7.37 6.83 -16.22
N PRO A 186 7.49 6.13 -17.36
CA PRO A 186 8.63 6.26 -18.23
C PRO A 186 8.94 7.74 -18.47
N GLU A 187 10.18 8.16 -18.18
CA GLU A 187 10.58 9.57 -18.23
C GLU A 187 10.25 10.19 -19.60
N ALA A 188 10.37 9.40 -20.67
CA ALA A 188 9.98 9.79 -22.02
C ALA A 188 8.49 10.22 -22.14
N THR A 189 7.56 9.53 -21.48
CA THR A 189 6.12 9.85 -21.57
C THR A 189 5.78 11.10 -20.77
N THR A 190 6.32 11.24 -19.56
CA THR A 190 6.09 12.42 -18.71
C THR A 190 6.81 13.66 -19.25
N GLN A 191 8.04 13.50 -19.77
CA GLN A 191 8.76 14.59 -20.44
C GLN A 191 8.06 14.98 -21.73
N LEU A 192 7.59 14.03 -22.55
CA LEU A 192 6.85 14.35 -23.77
C LEU A 192 5.61 15.21 -23.44
N ALA A 193 4.76 14.78 -22.51
CA ALA A 193 3.57 15.56 -22.14
C ALA A 193 3.94 16.96 -21.59
N LYS A 194 4.95 17.05 -20.73
CA LYS A 194 5.39 18.33 -20.12
C LYS A 194 6.02 19.27 -21.16
N ILE A 195 6.85 18.73 -22.06
CA ILE A 195 7.51 19.48 -23.13
C ILE A 195 6.49 19.87 -24.20
N SER A 196 5.61 18.97 -24.63
CA SER A 196 4.52 19.27 -25.57
C SER A 196 3.63 20.39 -25.03
N LYS A 197 3.29 20.39 -23.74
CA LYS A 197 2.57 21.52 -23.12
C LYS A 197 3.36 22.82 -23.21
N LEU A 198 4.63 22.82 -22.79
CA LEU A 198 5.47 24.01 -22.87
C LEU A 198 5.56 24.55 -24.30
N LEU A 199 5.79 23.67 -25.28
CA LEU A 199 5.89 24.02 -26.70
C LEU A 199 4.59 24.61 -27.25
N LEU A 200 3.43 24.02 -26.93
CA LEU A 200 2.11 24.55 -27.31
C LEU A 200 1.84 25.92 -26.69
N ALA A 201 2.21 26.13 -25.42
CA ALA A 201 2.05 27.42 -24.76
C ALA A 201 3.00 28.49 -25.34
N MET A 202 4.19 28.09 -25.81
CA MET A 202 5.10 28.97 -26.56
C MET A 202 4.53 29.34 -27.93
N GLU A 203 3.97 28.38 -28.67
CA GLU A 203 3.36 28.60 -29.99
C GLU A 203 2.16 29.57 -29.92
N ARG A 204 1.34 29.47 -28.87
CA ARG A 204 0.18 30.35 -28.64
C ARG A 204 0.53 31.74 -28.11
N GLY A 205 1.81 32.03 -27.85
CA GLY A 205 2.25 33.32 -27.33
C GLY A 205 1.82 33.60 -25.88
N THR A 206 1.40 32.58 -25.12
CA THR A 206 0.95 32.72 -23.71
C THR A 206 2.10 32.63 -22.69
N LEU A 207 3.34 32.84 -23.14
CA LEU A 207 4.57 32.81 -22.33
C LEU A 207 4.53 33.72 -21.10
N ALA A 208 3.84 34.86 -21.17
CA ALA A 208 3.67 35.76 -20.02
C ALA A 208 2.91 35.08 -18.86
N ASN A 209 1.99 34.15 -19.16
CA ASN A 209 1.19 33.43 -18.18
C ASN A 209 1.95 32.24 -17.54
N LEU A 210 3.15 31.94 -18.04
CA LEU A 210 4.04 30.88 -17.55
C LEU A 210 5.13 31.41 -16.63
N GLN A 211 5.32 32.72 -16.55
CA GLN A 211 6.40 33.31 -15.77
C GLN A 211 6.23 33.00 -14.28
N GLY A 212 7.23 32.32 -13.70
CA GLY A 212 7.22 31.91 -12.29
C GLY A 212 6.50 30.58 -12.00
N LYS A 213 5.89 29.94 -13.00
CA LYS A 213 5.27 28.61 -12.87
C LYS A 213 6.28 27.49 -13.13
N THR A 214 6.14 26.39 -12.40
CA THR A 214 6.86 25.15 -12.71
C THR A 214 6.19 24.41 -13.86
N LEU A 215 6.91 23.50 -14.54
CA LEU A 215 6.35 22.63 -15.60
C LEU A 215 5.13 21.80 -15.15
N GLU A 216 4.92 21.64 -13.85
CA GLU A 216 3.77 20.92 -13.28
C GLU A 216 2.53 21.80 -13.13
N GLU A 217 2.72 23.12 -13.04
CA GLU A 217 1.67 24.13 -12.90
C GLU A 217 1.20 24.69 -14.25
N ILE A 218 1.77 24.18 -15.35
CA ILE A 218 1.35 24.53 -16.71
C ILE A 218 0.10 23.71 -17.06
N GLU A 219 -1.05 24.36 -16.94
CA GLU A 219 -2.34 23.86 -17.42
C GLU A 219 -2.61 24.43 -18.81
N ILE A 220 -3.02 23.55 -19.72
CA ILE A 220 -3.52 23.91 -21.05
C ILE A 220 -4.91 23.32 -21.12
N GLU A 221 -5.90 24.16 -21.41
CA GLU A 221 -7.28 23.72 -21.58
C GLU A 221 -7.34 22.74 -22.77
N VAL A 222 -7.90 21.55 -22.51
CA VAL A 222 -7.93 20.43 -23.46
C VAL A 222 -8.85 20.74 -24.65
N ASP A 223 -9.82 21.64 -24.49
CA ASP A 223 -10.81 22.01 -25.52
C ASP A 223 -10.22 22.76 -26.72
N GLU A 224 -8.95 23.19 -26.68
CA GLU A 224 -8.28 23.87 -27.79
C GLU A 224 -7.23 23.01 -28.52
N LEU A 225 -7.11 21.72 -28.19
CA LEU A 225 -6.27 20.80 -28.96
C LEU A 225 -7.05 20.32 -30.19
N GLU A 226 -7.12 21.17 -31.23
CA GLU A 226 -7.46 20.69 -32.58
C GLU A 226 -6.31 19.79 -33.05
N LEU A 227 -6.35 18.53 -32.63
CA LEU A 227 -5.64 17.45 -33.30
C LEU A 227 -6.33 17.30 -34.65
N SER A 228 -5.85 18.04 -35.65
CA SER A 228 -6.32 17.87 -37.02
C SER A 228 -6.04 16.42 -37.42
N ASP A 229 -7.08 15.59 -37.43
CA ASP A 229 -7.08 14.30 -38.11
C ASP A 229 -6.82 14.62 -39.59
N THR A 230 -5.55 14.55 -40.01
CA THR A 230 -5.23 14.60 -41.44
C THR A 230 -5.75 13.31 -42.05
N GLU A 231 -6.95 13.40 -42.61
CA GLU A 231 -7.56 12.41 -43.48
C GLU A 231 -6.54 11.96 -44.53
N SER A 232 -6.29 10.66 -44.58
CA SER A 232 -5.59 10.00 -45.66
C SER A 232 -6.44 10.11 -46.93
N GLY A 233 -6.23 11.18 -47.71
CA GLY A 233 -6.76 11.31 -49.06
C GLY A 233 -6.08 10.32 -50.01
N GLN A 234 -6.65 9.13 -50.15
CA GLN A 234 -6.44 8.31 -51.35
C GLN A 234 -7.30 8.90 -52.47
N SER A 235 -6.70 9.74 -53.31
CA SER A 235 -7.28 10.06 -54.62
C SER A 235 -7.10 8.86 -55.53
N GLU A 236 -8.21 8.23 -55.90
CA GLU A 236 -8.32 7.38 -57.08
C GLU A 236 -7.72 8.10 -58.29
N VAL A 237 -6.82 7.42 -59.00
CA VAL A 237 -6.47 7.79 -60.37
C VAL A 237 -6.69 6.54 -61.21
N ASP A 238 -7.89 6.48 -61.78
CA ASP A 238 -8.16 5.72 -63.01
C ASP A 238 -7.35 6.37 -64.15
N CYS A 239 -6.64 5.55 -64.93
CA CYS A 239 -6.29 5.84 -66.32
C CYS A 239 -6.28 4.52 -67.10
N ASP A 240 -6.95 4.57 -68.25
CA ASP A 240 -7.25 3.53 -69.25
C ASP A 240 -6.15 2.50 -69.57
#